data_AF-A0A4Q9L9B6-F1
#
_entry.id   AF-A0A4Q9L9B6-F1
#
_cell.length_a   1.000
_cell.length_b   1.000
_cell.length_c   1.000
_cell.angle_alpha   90.00
_cell.angle_beta   90.00
_cell.angle_gamma   90.00
#
_symmetry.space_group_name_H-M   'P 1'
#
loop_
_entity.id
_entity.type
_entity.pdbx_description
1 polymer ?
#
loop_
_entity_poly.entity_id
_entity_poly.type
_entity_poly.pdbx_seq_one_letter_code
_entity_poly.pdbx_strand_id
1 'polypeptide(L)'
;IRYKRQNRITLIEVGITSQDSLKVVERAKLRKYDLLANNSGLIYKSSVEIIPYVMTWDGIVTKYHKTYVKRLQIPMNIEASIRSILLKKTVQTISFDRRRGLEAERASLSVILGAAMHKQPTPLLKQLDNEEDEPKTNANKEFELEEEKEVVEMVEIII
;
A
#
# COMPACT_ATOMS: atom_id res chain seq x y z
N ILE A 1 24.99 -40.16 -17.38
CA ILE A 1 23.81 -39.24 -17.43
C ILE A 1 24.22 -37.94 -16.72
N ARG A 2 24.40 -36.83 -17.45
CA ARG A 2 24.67 -35.52 -16.83
C ARG A 2 23.37 -35.02 -16.21
N TYR A 3 23.29 -34.93 -14.88
CA TYR A 3 22.21 -34.20 -14.22
C TYR A 3 22.31 -32.72 -14.61
N LYS A 4 21.52 -32.28 -15.59
CA LYS A 4 21.26 -30.85 -15.81
C LYS A 4 20.49 -30.38 -14.58
N ARG A 5 21.13 -29.66 -13.67
CA ARG A 5 20.40 -28.84 -12.69
C ARG A 5 19.52 -27.89 -13.49
N GLN A 6 18.21 -28.00 -13.32
CA GLN A 6 17.29 -26.98 -13.81
C GLN A 6 17.47 -25.78 -12.89
N ASN A 7 18.05 -24.70 -13.42
CA ASN A 7 18.13 -23.44 -12.68
C ASN A 7 16.69 -22.95 -12.45
N ARG A 8 16.25 -22.98 -11.20
CA ARG A 8 14.92 -22.51 -10.80
C ARG A 8 15.08 -21.43 -9.74
N ILE A 9 14.42 -20.31 -9.96
CA ILE A 9 14.42 -19.15 -9.08
C ILE A 9 12.99 -19.01 -8.54
N THR A 10 12.83 -18.96 -7.23
CA THR A 10 11.54 -18.70 -6.59
C THR A 10 11.63 -17.40 -5.81
N LEU A 11 10.80 -16.44 -6.17
CA LEU A 11 10.69 -15.15 -5.50
C LEU A 11 9.42 -15.14 -4.67
N ILE A 12 9.50 -14.61 -3.45
CA ILE A 12 8.34 -14.47 -2.57
C ILE A 12 8.14 -12.98 -2.33
N GLU A 13 6.99 -12.47 -2.77
CA GLU A 13 6.60 -11.11 -2.47
C GLU A 13 5.62 -11.11 -1.30
N VAL A 14 6.01 -10.48 -0.19
CA VAL A 14 5.17 -10.40 0.99
C VAL A 14 4.52 -9.01 1.04
N GLY A 15 3.20 -8.95 1.21
CA GLY A 15 2.47 -7.68 1.25
C GLY A 15 1.31 -7.64 2.24
N ILE A 16 1.01 -6.44 2.75
CA ILE A 16 -0.22 -6.14 3.50
C ILE A 16 -1.22 -5.43 2.59
N THR A 17 -2.48 -5.79 2.74
CA THR A 17 -3.62 -5.18 2.05
C THR A 17 -4.80 -5.01 3.00
N SER A 18 -5.80 -4.22 2.59
CA SER A 18 -7.06 -4.12 3.33
C SER A 18 -7.87 -5.41 3.14
N GLN A 19 -8.79 -5.68 4.07
CA GLN A 19 -9.63 -6.87 3.97
C GLN A 19 -10.52 -6.84 2.71
N ASP A 20 -10.99 -5.66 2.32
CA ASP A 20 -11.90 -5.48 1.21
C ASP A 20 -11.20 -5.64 -0.16
N SER A 21 -9.94 -5.21 -0.27
CA SER A 21 -9.16 -5.34 -1.51
C SER A 21 -8.44 -6.68 -1.65
N LEU A 22 -8.42 -7.53 -0.62
CA LEU A 22 -7.68 -8.82 -0.61
C LEU A 22 -7.91 -9.68 -1.87
N LYS A 23 -9.16 -9.85 -2.31
CA LYS A 23 -9.50 -10.66 -3.52
C LYS A 23 -9.07 -9.99 -4.83
N VAL A 24 -9.08 -8.65 -4.85
CA VAL A 24 -8.70 -7.87 -6.04
C VAL A 24 -7.19 -7.87 -6.18
N VAL A 25 -6.47 -7.56 -5.09
CA VAL A 25 -5.01 -7.56 -5.02
C VAL A 25 -4.43 -8.94 -5.34
N GLU A 26 -4.99 -10.01 -4.78
CA GLU A 26 -4.55 -11.37 -5.06
C GLU A 26 -4.64 -11.70 -6.57
N ARG A 27 -5.76 -11.36 -7.22
CA ARG A 27 -5.93 -11.60 -8.67
C ARG A 27 -5.04 -10.72 -9.53
N ALA A 28 -4.88 -9.45 -9.16
CA ALA A 28 -4.02 -8.52 -9.88
C ALA A 28 -2.55 -8.97 -9.83
N LYS A 29 -2.08 -9.35 -8.64
CA LYS A 29 -0.72 -9.86 -8.40
C LYS A 29 -0.45 -11.15 -9.17
N LEU A 30 -1.35 -12.13 -9.14
CA LEU A 30 -1.20 -13.37 -9.90
C LEU A 30 -0.96 -13.10 -11.40
N ARG A 31 -1.79 -12.26 -12.02
CA ARG A 31 -1.64 -11.91 -13.46
C ARG A 31 -0.34 -11.17 -13.74
N LYS A 32 0.03 -10.22 -12.87
CA LYS A 32 1.27 -9.44 -12.98
C LYS A 32 2.50 -10.35 -12.88
N TYR A 33 2.48 -11.30 -11.95
CA TYR A 33 3.60 -12.19 -11.67
C TYR A 33 3.76 -13.30 -12.69
N ASP A 34 2.69 -13.83 -13.28
CA ASP A 34 2.80 -14.76 -14.41
C ASP A 34 3.56 -14.10 -15.58
N LEU A 35 3.25 -12.84 -15.90
CA LEU A 35 3.94 -12.09 -16.95
C LEU A 35 5.41 -11.82 -16.59
N LEU A 36 5.68 -11.37 -15.35
CA LEU A 36 7.03 -11.08 -14.89
C LEU A 36 7.90 -12.34 -14.86
N ALA A 37 7.38 -13.45 -14.34
CA ALA A 37 8.07 -14.73 -14.29
C ALA A 37 8.48 -15.21 -15.68
N ASN A 38 7.59 -15.09 -16.68
CA ASN A 38 7.89 -15.44 -18.07
C ASN A 38 9.03 -14.59 -18.63
N ASN A 39 8.98 -13.28 -18.44
CA ASN A 39 10.02 -12.36 -18.93
C ASN A 39 11.37 -12.60 -18.23
N SER A 40 11.36 -12.77 -16.91
CA SER A 40 12.58 -13.08 -16.14
C SER A 40 13.17 -14.43 -16.54
N GLY A 41 12.33 -15.43 -16.82
CA GLY A 41 12.78 -16.74 -17.26
C GLY A 41 13.53 -16.71 -18.59
N LEU A 42 13.13 -15.82 -19.51
CA LEU A 42 13.84 -15.58 -20.77
C LEU A 42 15.22 -14.96 -20.55
N ILE A 43 15.32 -13.97 -19.65
CA ILE A 43 16.57 -13.25 -19.37
C ILE A 43 17.59 -14.17 -18.72
N TYR A 44 17.19 -14.86 -17.64
CA TYR A 44 18.10 -15.68 -16.84
C TYR A 44 18.22 -17.13 -17.33
N LYS A 45 17.55 -17.49 -18.44
CA LYS A 45 17.47 -18.85 -18.99
C LYS A 45 17.15 -19.89 -17.91
N SER A 46 16.24 -19.52 -17.02
CA SER A 46 15.91 -20.25 -15.79
C SER A 46 14.41 -20.29 -15.61
N SER A 47 13.87 -21.30 -14.92
CA SER A 47 12.46 -21.28 -14.54
C SER A 47 12.26 -20.33 -13.37
N VAL A 48 11.48 -19.27 -13.55
CA VAL A 48 11.18 -18.29 -12.49
C VAL A 48 9.75 -18.51 -12.03
N GLU A 49 9.53 -18.49 -10.72
CA GLU A 49 8.21 -18.51 -10.11
C GLU A 49 8.14 -17.39 -9.07
N ILE A 50 7.09 -16.58 -9.12
CA ILE A 50 6.87 -15.50 -8.15
C ILE A 50 5.59 -15.82 -7.36
N ILE A 51 5.72 -15.91 -6.04
CA ILE A 51 4.66 -16.29 -5.12
C ILE A 51 4.18 -15.04 -4.36
N PRO A 52 2.92 -14.60 -4.56
CA PRO A 52 2.34 -13.55 -3.74
C PRO A 52 1.93 -14.10 -2.36
N TYR A 53 2.58 -13.62 -1.31
CA TYR A 53 2.24 -13.88 0.08
C TYR A 53 1.53 -12.67 0.68
N VAL A 54 0.25 -12.55 0.39
CA VAL A 54 -0.58 -11.42 0.80
C VAL A 54 -1.36 -11.76 2.07
N MET A 55 -1.38 -10.83 3.03
CA MET A 55 -2.16 -10.92 4.26
C MET A 55 -2.80 -9.57 4.59
N THR A 56 -3.84 -9.58 5.41
CA THR A 56 -4.42 -8.35 5.97
C THR A 56 -3.75 -8.01 7.29
N TRP A 57 -3.87 -6.75 7.71
CA TRP A 57 -3.48 -6.29 9.04
C TRP A 57 -4.15 -7.08 10.19
N ASP A 58 -5.37 -7.58 9.96
CA ASP A 58 -6.14 -8.43 10.90
C ASP A 58 -5.69 -9.90 10.89
N GLY A 59 -4.64 -10.24 10.14
CA GLY A 59 -4.13 -11.60 10.03
C GLY A 59 -4.99 -12.51 9.15
N ILE A 60 -5.98 -11.97 8.42
CA ILE A 60 -6.71 -12.71 7.40
C ILE A 60 -5.74 -12.93 6.25
N VAL A 61 -5.54 -14.19 5.93
CA VAL A 61 -4.60 -14.62 4.90
C VAL A 61 -5.35 -15.12 3.68
N THR A 62 -4.71 -14.99 2.53
CA THR A 62 -5.26 -15.44 1.25
C THR A 62 -5.66 -16.92 1.25
N LYS A 63 -6.54 -17.32 0.33
CA LYS A 63 -6.88 -18.74 0.14
C LYS A 63 -5.65 -19.55 -0.31
N TYR A 64 -4.71 -18.93 -1.03
CA TYR A 64 -3.49 -19.58 -1.47
C TYR A 64 -2.43 -19.68 -0.37
N HIS A 65 -2.55 -18.90 0.70
CA HIS A 65 -1.62 -18.89 1.82
C HIS A 65 -1.33 -20.29 2.38
N LYS A 66 -2.38 -21.07 2.68
CA LYS A 66 -2.23 -22.44 3.19
C LYS A 66 -1.51 -23.34 2.20
N THR A 67 -1.73 -23.14 0.90
CA THR A 67 -1.05 -23.88 -0.18
C THR A 67 0.43 -23.52 -0.24
N TYR A 68 0.77 -22.23 -0.15
CA TYR A 68 2.15 -21.77 -0.19
C TYR A 68 2.93 -22.17 1.07
N VAL A 69 2.36 -22.03 2.26
CA VAL A 69 3.00 -22.49 3.52
C VAL A 69 3.34 -23.99 3.44
N LYS A 70 2.41 -24.82 2.94
CA LYS A 70 2.66 -26.27 2.75
C LYS A 70 3.71 -26.54 1.69
N ARG A 71 3.62 -25.87 0.54
CA ARG A 71 4.53 -26.08 -0.61
C ARG A 71 5.96 -25.64 -0.30
N LEU A 72 6.11 -24.52 0.38
CA LEU A 72 7.39 -23.92 0.77
C LEU A 72 7.91 -24.49 2.10
N GLN A 73 7.14 -25.33 2.78
CA GLN A 73 7.48 -25.90 4.09
C GLN A 73 7.86 -24.83 5.11
N ILE A 74 7.13 -23.71 5.12
CA ILE A 74 7.42 -22.59 6.02
C ILE A 74 7.10 -23.04 7.45
N PRO A 75 8.08 -23.09 8.37
CA PRO A 75 7.82 -23.45 9.75
C PRO A 75 7.14 -22.28 10.47
N MET A 76 6.34 -22.61 11.49
CA MET A 76 5.46 -21.67 12.17
C MET A 76 6.18 -20.45 12.76
N ASN A 77 7.41 -20.62 13.23
CA ASN A 77 8.25 -19.55 13.77
C ASN A 77 8.68 -18.53 12.71
N ILE A 78 8.90 -18.98 11.46
CA ILE A 78 9.26 -18.11 10.34
C ILE A 78 8.02 -17.35 9.84
N GLU A 79 6.86 -18.01 9.79
CA GLU A 79 5.62 -17.31 9.47
C GLU A 79 5.30 -16.21 10.50
N ALA A 80 5.51 -16.49 11.79
CA ALA A 80 5.36 -15.49 12.85
C ALA A 80 6.36 -14.33 12.72
N SER A 81 7.62 -14.60 12.33
CA SER A 81 8.61 -13.55 12.12
C SER A 81 8.28 -12.67 10.92
N ILE A 82 7.82 -13.26 9.81
CA ILE A 82 7.33 -12.54 8.63
C ILE A 82 6.20 -11.59 9.05
N ARG A 83 5.18 -12.08 9.77
CA ARG A 83 4.07 -11.25 10.26
C ARG A 83 4.56 -10.11 11.15
N SER A 84 5.48 -10.37 12.06
CA SER A 84 6.04 -9.36 12.97
C SER A 84 6.80 -8.26 12.23
N ILE A 85 7.67 -8.63 11.29
CA ILE A 85 8.43 -7.69 10.46
C ILE A 85 7.47 -6.82 9.65
N LEU A 86 6.45 -7.45 9.06
CA LEU A 86 5.50 -6.78 8.20
C LEU A 86 4.64 -5.78 8.98
N LEU A 87 4.12 -6.18 10.15
CA LEU A 87 3.38 -5.28 11.04
C LEU A 87 4.25 -4.11 11.50
N LYS A 88 5.50 -4.36 11.89
CA LYS A 88 6.45 -3.32 12.29
C LYS A 88 6.68 -2.31 11.16
N LYS A 89 6.87 -2.78 9.92
CA LYS A 89 7.05 -1.91 8.75
C LYS A 89 5.81 -1.10 8.44
N THR A 90 4.63 -1.70 8.52
CA THR A 90 3.37 -0.97 8.29
C THR A 90 3.17 0.14 9.32
N VAL A 91 3.38 -0.15 10.60
CA VAL A 91 3.34 0.88 11.67
C VAL A 91 4.37 1.98 11.40
N GLN A 92 5.60 1.62 11.00
CA GLN A 92 6.62 2.60 10.64
C GLN A 92 6.18 3.48 9.46
N THR A 93 5.67 2.90 8.38
CA THR A 93 5.20 3.62 7.19
C THR A 93 4.04 4.55 7.51
N ILE A 94 3.05 4.10 8.29
CA ILE A 94 1.91 4.93 8.72
C ILE A 94 2.40 6.07 9.63
N SER A 95 3.29 5.78 10.58
CA SER A 95 3.85 6.80 11.47
C SER A 95 4.67 7.86 10.74
N PHE A 96 5.34 7.45 9.65
CA PHE A 96 6.10 8.34 8.80
C PHE A 96 5.17 9.23 7.99
N ASP A 97 4.11 8.66 7.41
CA ASP A 97 3.14 9.43 6.63
C ASP A 97 2.40 10.47 7.47
N ARG A 98 1.96 10.07 8.66
CA ARG A 98 1.30 10.97 9.60
C ARG A 98 2.21 12.14 9.98
N ARG A 99 3.52 11.92 10.15
CA ARG A 99 4.48 13.00 10.42
C ARG A 99 4.57 13.98 9.26
N ARG A 100 4.66 13.49 8.02
CA ARG A 100 4.66 14.36 6.82
C ARG A 100 3.37 15.15 6.68
N GLY A 101 2.22 14.54 6.93
CA GLY A 101 0.93 15.23 6.91
C GLY A 101 0.86 16.38 7.93
N LEU A 102 1.27 16.11 9.18
CA LEU A 102 1.32 17.14 10.23
C LEU A 102 2.31 18.27 9.90
N GLU A 103 3.41 17.97 9.22
CA GLU A 103 4.40 18.96 8.82
C GLU A 103 3.87 19.86 7.68
N ALA A 104 3.14 19.28 6.72
CA ALA A 104 2.42 20.03 5.69
C ALA A 104 1.29 20.90 6.25
N GLU A 105 0.56 20.41 7.25
CA GLU A 105 -0.48 21.16 7.95
C GLU A 105 0.09 22.35 8.72
N ARG A 106 1.19 22.15 9.45
CA ARG A 106 1.91 23.22 10.14
C ARG A 106 2.47 24.27 9.18
N ALA A 107 3.04 23.84 8.05
CA ALA A 107 3.52 24.75 7.02
C ALA A 107 2.37 25.60 6.45
N SER A 108 1.23 24.97 6.13
CA SER A 108 0.03 25.67 5.64
C SER A 108 -0.52 26.68 6.65
N LEU A 109 -0.61 26.29 7.93
CA LEU A 109 -1.03 27.21 9.00
C LEU A 109 -0.05 28.37 9.18
N SER A 110 1.26 28.13 9.07
CA SER A 110 2.26 29.19 9.16
C SER A 110 2.17 30.20 8.01
N VAL A 111 1.84 29.74 6.81
CA VAL A 111 1.60 30.59 5.63
C VAL A 111 0.33 31.44 5.81
N ILE A 112 -0.76 30.84 6.31
CA ILE A 112 -2.02 31.56 6.57
C ILE A 112 -1.83 32.61 7.68
N LEU A 113 -1.21 32.23 8.79
CA LEU A 113 -0.97 33.13 9.91
C LEU A 113 0.02 34.25 9.54
N GLY A 114 1.05 33.94 8.75
CA GLY A 114 1.95 34.93 8.16
C GLY A 114 1.16 35.91 7.29
N ALA A 115 0.42 35.43 6.29
CA ALA A 115 -0.39 36.27 5.42
C ALA A 115 -1.40 37.14 6.19
N ALA A 116 -1.98 36.63 7.27
CA ALA A 116 -2.88 37.35 8.15
C ALA A 116 -2.19 38.50 8.92
N MET A 117 -0.89 38.38 9.24
CA MET A 117 -0.13 39.44 9.92
C MET A 117 0.28 40.60 9.00
N HIS A 118 0.22 40.43 7.68
CA HIS A 118 0.64 41.46 6.71
C HIS A 118 -0.52 42.33 6.22
N LYS A 119 -1.75 42.07 6.68
CA LYS A 119 -2.89 42.96 6.47
C LYS A 119 -3.28 43.56 7.81
N GLN A 120 -3.34 44.89 7.87
CA GLN A 120 -3.94 45.63 8.98
C GLN A 120 -5.29 44.98 9.35
N PRO A 121 -5.67 44.91 10.65
CA PRO A 121 -6.97 44.36 11.01
C PRO A 121 -8.03 45.25 10.39
N THR A 122 -8.71 44.75 9.36
CA THR A 122 -9.85 45.47 8.79
C THR A 122 -10.92 45.51 9.89
N PRO A 123 -11.40 46.69 10.30
CA PRO A 123 -12.41 46.79 11.33
C PRO A 123 -13.65 46.05 10.84
N LEU A 124 -14.13 45.08 11.61
CA LEU A 124 -15.41 44.44 11.37
C LEU A 124 -16.52 45.50 11.48
N LEU A 125 -16.90 46.08 10.35
CA LEU A 125 -18.09 46.93 10.24
C LEU A 125 -19.32 46.04 10.02
N LYS A 126 -20.14 45.98 11.07
CA LYS A 126 -21.62 45.87 11.04
C LYS A 126 -22.17 46.77 9.91
N GLN A 127 -23.26 46.55 9.20
CA GLN A 127 -24.44 45.67 9.21
C GLN A 127 -25.19 46.03 7.92
N LEU A 128 -25.93 45.13 7.26
CA LEU A 128 -27.28 45.44 6.74
C LEU A 128 -27.95 44.16 6.19
N ASP A 129 -29.19 43.98 6.61
CA ASP A 129 -30.14 42.96 6.20
C ASP A 129 -30.44 43.02 4.69
N ASN A 130 -30.70 41.85 4.07
CA ASN A 130 -31.83 41.62 3.16
C ASN A 130 -31.90 40.15 2.73
N GLU A 131 -33.15 39.70 2.63
CA GLU A 131 -33.68 38.34 2.53
C GLU A 131 -33.67 37.80 1.08
N GLU A 132 -33.56 36.46 0.96
CA GLU A 132 -33.95 35.54 -0.13
C GLU A 132 -33.56 35.80 -1.60
N ASP A 133 -32.83 34.85 -2.22
CA ASP A 133 -33.37 34.03 -3.33
C ASP A 133 -32.53 32.74 -3.53
N GLU A 134 -33.19 31.66 -3.92
CA GLU A 134 -32.78 30.25 -3.82
C GLU A 134 -32.13 29.71 -5.15
N PRO A 135 -31.97 28.39 -5.37
CA PRO A 135 -30.69 27.69 -5.44
C PRO A 135 -30.21 27.38 -6.86
N LYS A 136 -28.89 27.24 -7.07
CA LYS A 136 -28.34 26.58 -8.28
C LYS A 136 -27.29 25.52 -7.93
N THR A 137 -27.74 24.30 -8.17
CA THR A 137 -27.10 22.99 -8.22
C THR A 137 -25.87 22.92 -9.14
N ASN A 138 -24.79 22.31 -8.64
CA ASN A 138 -23.93 21.35 -9.36
C ASN A 138 -23.03 20.62 -8.33
N ALA A 139 -23.45 19.46 -7.83
CA ALA A 139 -23.11 18.16 -8.41
C ALA A 139 -21.59 17.89 -8.50
N ASN A 140 -21.13 16.97 -7.63
CA ASN A 140 -20.08 15.97 -7.86
C ASN A 140 -18.63 16.50 -7.73
N LYS A 141 -17.72 15.94 -6.93
CA LYS A 141 -17.64 14.66 -6.23
C LYS A 141 -16.63 14.83 -5.09
N GLU A 142 -17.02 14.28 -3.95
CA GLU A 142 -16.16 13.71 -2.92
C GLU A 142 -14.86 13.15 -3.52
N PHE A 143 -13.74 13.79 -3.21
CA PHE A 143 -12.42 13.31 -3.58
C PHE A 143 -11.94 12.40 -2.45
N GLU A 144 -12.51 11.21 -2.36
CA GLU A 144 -11.88 10.08 -1.71
C GLU A 144 -10.64 9.71 -2.51
N LEU A 145 -9.49 10.25 -2.11
CA LEU A 145 -8.22 9.57 -2.36
C LEU A 145 -7.97 8.63 -1.18
N GLU A 146 -8.54 7.42 -1.27
CA GLU A 146 -7.86 6.28 -0.68
C GLU A 146 -6.61 6.03 -1.53
N GLU A 147 -5.51 6.72 -1.21
CA GLU A 147 -4.20 6.18 -1.54
C GLU A 147 -4.02 4.90 -0.70
N GLU A 148 -4.47 3.76 -1.23
CA GLU A 148 -4.04 2.46 -0.72
C GLU A 148 -2.52 2.38 -0.90
N LYS A 149 -1.82 2.58 0.21
CA LYS A 149 -0.36 2.54 0.26
C LYS A 149 0.10 1.08 0.25
N GLU A 150 0.33 0.53 -0.94
CA GLU A 150 0.89 -0.81 -1.10
C GLU A 150 2.35 -0.83 -0.61
N VAL A 151 2.58 -1.41 0.57
CA VAL A 151 3.95 -1.70 1.06
C VAL A 151 4.39 -3.00 0.38
N VAL A 152 5.09 -2.86 -0.74
CA VAL A 152 5.65 -3.98 -1.54
C VAL A 152 7.04 -4.36 -1.04
N GLU A 153 7.25 -5.61 -0.63
CA GLU A 153 8.58 -6.14 -0.31
C GLU A 153 8.86 -7.45 -1.04
N MET A 154 9.91 -7.46 -1.87
CA MET A 154 10.46 -8.65 -2.53
C MET A 154 11.47 -9.31 -1.60
N VAL A 155 11.15 -10.50 -1.08
CA VAL A 155 12.09 -11.31 -0.30
C VAL A 155 12.68 -12.37 -1.23
N GLU A 156 13.96 -12.22 -1.57
CA GLU A 156 14.70 -13.24 -2.31
C GLU A 156 15.06 -14.41 -1.37
N ILE A 157 14.47 -15.58 -1.62
CA ILE A 157 14.91 -16.84 -1.02
C ILE A 157 15.52 -17.69 -2.13
N ILE A 158 16.85 -17.74 -2.18
CA ILE A 158 17.60 -18.61 -3.10
C ILE A 158 17.66 -20.00 -2.46
N ILE A 159 17.02 -20.99 -3.09
CA ILE A 159 17.06 -22.42 -2.70
C ILE A 159 17.76 -23.24 -3.78
#